data_AF-A0A921FJI2-F1
#
_entry.id   AF-A0A921FJI2-F1
#
_cell.length_a   1.000
_cell.length_b   1.000
_cell.length_c   1.000
_cell.angle_alpha   90.00
_cell.angle_beta   90.00
_cell.angle_gamma   90.00
#
_symmetry.space_group_name_H-M   'P 1'
#
loop_
_entity.id
_entity.type
_entity.pdbx_description
1 polymer ?
#
loop_
_entity_poly.entity_id
_entity_poly.type
_entity_poly.pdbx_seq_one_letter_code
_entity_poly.pdbx_strand_id
1 'polypeptide(L)' 'MKNIYLVLGVYDTSNTDTTVSLYGAFNSKKEAKSYKDHLANALADGDKEPFYIKRIKGIYPNENLIVDEPEAI' A
#
# COMPACT_ATOMS: atom_id res chain seq x y z
N MET A 1 -15.74 -13.13 4.67
CA MET A 1 -14.57 -12.33 5.11
C MET A 1 -13.84 -11.78 3.90
N LYS A 2 -13.68 -10.45 3.80
CA LYS A 2 -12.92 -9.83 2.71
C LYS A 2 -11.42 -9.87 3.01
N ASN A 3 -10.62 -9.94 1.96
CA ASN A 3 -9.17 -9.77 2.05
C ASN A 3 -8.83 -8.40 1.45
N ILE A 4 -7.91 -7.69 2.07
CA ILE A 4 -7.30 -6.50 1.48
C ILE A 4 -5.82 -6.80 1.26
N TYR A 5 -5.31 -6.38 0.11
CA TYR A 5 -3.91 -6.45 -0.26
C TYR A 5 -3.36 -5.03 -0.23
N LEU A 6 -2.45 -4.78 0.71
CA LEU A 6 -1.78 -3.49 0.87
C LEU A 6 -0.48 -3.50 0.08
N VAL A 7 -0.21 -2.43 -0.67
CA VAL A 7 1.10 -2.16 -1.27
C VAL A 7 1.83 -1.21 -0.34
N LEU A 8 2.97 -1.66 0.18
CA LEU A 8 3.78 -0.95 1.16
C LEU A 8 5.16 -0.68 0.57
N GLY A 9 5.69 0.53 0.73
CA GLY A 9 7.12 0.80 0.59
C GLY A 9 7.76 0.76 1.97
N VAL A 10 8.89 0.08 2.09
CA VAL A 10 9.65 -0.01 3.35
C VAL A 10 11.03 0.54 3.08
N TYR A 11 11.47 1.52 3.86
CA TYR A 11 12.79 2.12 3.67
C TYR A 11 13.42 2.42 5.02
N ASP A 12 14.73 2.21 5.08
CA ASP A 12 15.52 2.56 6.24
C ASP A 12 15.87 4.05 6.15
N THR A 13 15.33 4.83 7.08
CA THR A 13 15.56 6.28 7.17
C THR A 13 16.80 6.62 8.00
N SER A 14 17.30 5.65 8.77
CA SER A 14 18.53 5.72 9.58
C SER A 14 18.95 4.30 9.98
N ASN A 15 20.13 4.13 10.60
CA ASN A 15 20.58 2.82 11.12
C ASN A 15 19.68 2.23 12.23
N THR A 16 18.65 2.96 12.67
CA THR A 16 17.76 2.56 13.77
C THR A 16 16.27 2.64 13.43
N ASP A 17 15.90 3.28 12.31
CA ASP A 17 14.50 3.55 11.97
C ASP A 17 14.13 2.99 10.60
N THR A 18 13.19 2.05 10.62
CA THR A 18 12.51 1.56 9.42
C THR A 18 11.17 2.28 9.28
N THR A 19 11.01 3.02 8.19
CA THR A 19 9.74 3.66 7.84
C THR A 19 8.95 2.77 6.90
N VAL A 20 7.62 2.74 7.10
CA VAL A 20 6.68 1.99 6.24
C VAL A 20 5.63 2.96 5.72
N SER A 21 5.58 3.11 4.40
CA SER A 21 4.58 3.92 3.70
C SER A 21 3.53 3.05 3.04
N LEU A 22 2.25 3.39 3.21
CA LEU A 22 1.14 2.74 2.53
C LEU A 22 0.85 3.46 1.20
N TYR A 23 1.03 2.76 0.09
CA TYR A 23 0.81 3.31 -1.25
C TYR A 23 -0.57 2.94 -1.82
N GLY A 24 -1.18 1.84 -1.39
CA GLY A 24 -2.50 1.47 -1.86
C GLY A 24 -3.09 0.25 -1.18
N ALA A 25 -4.42 0.15 -1.22
CA ALA A 25 -5.20 -0.95 -0.68
C ALA A 25 -6.14 -1.51 -1.76
N PHE A 26 -6.07 -2.82 -1.99
CA PHE A 26 -6.75 -3.49 -3.10
C PHE A 26 -7.55 -4.69 -2.64
N ASN A 27 -8.68 -4.96 -3.30
CA ASN A 27 -9.48 -6.15 -3.02
C ASN A 27 -8.92 -7.42 -3.68
N SER A 28 -8.02 -7.28 -4.67
CA SER A 28 -7.37 -8.41 -5.33
C SER A 28 -5.84 -8.35 -5.27
N LYS A 29 -5.22 -9.53 -5.21
CA LYS A 29 -3.76 -9.67 -5.29
C LYS A 29 -3.21 -9.22 -6.65
N LYS A 30 -4.00 -9.43 -7.72
CA LYS A 30 -3.61 -9.11 -9.09
C LYS A 30 -3.49 -7.60 -9.28
N GLU A 31 -4.47 -6.84 -8.81
CA GLU A 31 -4.44 -5.36 -8.84
C GLU A 31 -3.28 -4.82 -8.01
N ALA A 32 -3.11 -5.31 -6.78
CA ALA A 32 -1.98 -4.92 -5.93
C ALA A 32 -0.62 -5.19 -6.62
N LYS A 33 -0.48 -6.32 -7.31
CA LYS A 33 0.74 -6.65 -8.06
C LYS A 33 0.95 -5.71 -9.24
N SER A 34 -0.09 -5.47 -10.05
CA SER A 34 -0.02 -4.56 -11.17
C SER A 34 0.37 -3.15 -10.73
N TYR A 35 -0.18 -2.68 -9.61
CA TYR A 35 0.15 -1.37 -9.07
C TYR A 35 1.58 -1.32 -8.52
N LYS A 36 2.01 -2.35 -7.79
CA LYS A 36 3.39 -2.47 -7.31
C LYS A 36 4.41 -2.44 -8.46
N ASP A 37 4.15 -3.19 -9.53
CA ASP A 37 5.04 -3.25 -10.70
C ASP A 37 5.03 -1.91 -11.45
N HIS A 38 3.90 -1.20 -11.47
CA HIS A 38 3.82 0.16 -12.01
C HIS A 38 4.66 1.15 -11.17
N LEU A 39 4.54 1.14 -9.84
CA LEU A 39 5.34 1.97 -8.94
C LEU A 39 6.83 1.72 -9.11
N ALA A 40 7.25 0.45 -9.18
CA ALA A 40 8.65 0.07 -9.37
C ALA A 40 9.24 0.59 -10.70
N ASN A 41 8.41 0.80 -11.73
CA ASN A 41 8.83 1.37 -13.01
C ASN A 41 8.73 2.90 -13.05
N ALA A 42 7.88 3.50 -12.22
CA ALA A 42 7.66 4.94 -12.15
C ALA A 42 8.71 5.65 -11.30
N LEU A 43 9.29 4.97 -10.30
CA LEU A 43 10.38 5.52 -9.49
C LEU A 43 11.71 5.47 -10.25
N ALA A 44 12.52 6.54 -10.12
CA ALA A 44 13.83 6.63 -10.73
C ALA A 44 14.78 5.55 -10.19
N ASP A 45 15.79 5.17 -10.98
CA ASP A 45 16.68 4.04 -10.67
C ASP A 45 17.40 4.10 -9.31
N GLY A 46 17.49 5.29 -8.68
CA GLY A 46 18.04 5.50 -7.33
C GLY A 46 17.05 5.36 -6.18
N ASP A 47 15.73 5.42 -6.46
CA ASP A 47 14.63 5.35 -5.50
C ASP A 47 13.87 4.03 -5.63
N LYS A 48 14.54 2.95 -6.06
CA LYS A 48 13.94 1.60 -6.10
C LYS A 48 13.74 1.07 -4.69
N GLU A 49 12.80 1.67 -3.99
CA GLU A 49 12.31 1.25 -2.69
C GLU A 49 11.80 -0.19 -2.80
N PRO A 50 12.10 -1.07 -1.81
CA PRO A 50 11.54 -2.40 -1.83
C PRO A 50 10.05 -2.30 -1.52
N PHE A 51 9.24 -2.49 -2.56
CA PHE A 51 7.80 -2.57 -2.43
C PHE A 51 7.34 -3.99 -2.07
N TYR A 52 6.44 -4.08 -1.09
CA TYR A 52 5.87 -5.31 -0.59
C TYR A 52 4.35 -5.33 -0.74
N ILE A 53 3.81 -6.53 -0.94
CA ILE A 53 2.37 -6.76 -0.88
C ILE A 53 2.03 -7.51 0.40
N LYS A 54 1.28 -6.88 1.30
CA LYS A 54 0.80 -7.52 2.53
C LYS A 54 -0.67 -7.86 2.40
N ARG A 55 -1.03 -9.13 2.59
CA ARG A 55 -2.43 -9.57 2.67
C ARG A 55 -2.93 -9.46 4.10
N ILE A 56 -3.97 -8.66 4.30
CA ILE A 56 -4.75 -8.62 5.53
C ILE A 56 -6.00 -9.48 5.33
N LYS A 57 -6.21 -10.44 6.23
CA LYS A 57 -7.35 -11.38 6.18
C LYS A 57 -8.37 -10.99 7.23
N GLY A 58 -9.63 -11.37 7.01
CA GLY A 58 -10.65 -11.24 8.03
C GLY A 58 -11.03 -9.79 8.34
N ILE A 59 -10.94 -8.91 7.34
CA ILE A 59 -11.39 -7.53 7.51
C ILE A 59 -12.91 -7.52 7.53
N TYR A 60 -13.45 -6.85 8.55
CA TYR A 60 -14.85 -6.55 8.70
C TYR A 60 -15.09 -5.09 8.29
N PRO A 61 -16.13 -4.80 7.49
CA PRO A 61 -16.57 -3.43 7.30
C PRO A 61 -16.87 -2.82 8.67
N ASN A 62 -16.30 -1.66 8.97
CA ASN A 62 -16.74 -0.88 10.10
C ASN A 62 -17.85 0.04 9.58
N GLU A 63 -19.10 -0.26 9.95
CA GLU A 63 -20.28 0.50 9.53
C GLU A 63 -20.28 1.93 10.08
N ASN A 64 -19.48 2.20 11.12
CA ASN A 64 -19.26 3.52 11.70
C ASN A 64 -18.02 4.23 11.13
N LEU A 65 -17.35 3.65 10.14
CA LEU A 65 -16.25 4.32 9.45
C LEU A 65 -16.84 5.41 8.55
N ILE A 66 -16.75 6.64 9.02
CA ILE A 66 -17.06 7.82 8.21
C ILE A 66 -15.86 8.05 7.30
N VAL A 67 -16.07 7.95 5.99
CA VAL A 67 -15.10 8.39 5.00
C VAL A 67 -15.48 9.82 4.66
N ASP A 68 -14.67 10.78 5.11
CA ASP A 68 -14.83 12.16 4.65
C ASP A 68 -14.72 12.17 3.12
N GLU A 69 -15.68 12.80 2.46
CA GLU A 69 -15.68 12.90 0.99
C GLU A 69 -14.33 13.45 0.53
N PRO A 70 -13.75 12.93 -0.57
CA PRO A 70 -12.50 13.46 -1.08
C PRO A 70 -12.69 14.96 -1.33
N GLU A 71 -11.85 15.79 -0.72
CA GLU A 71 -11.80 17.21 -1.03
C GLU A 71 -11.66 17.34 -2.55
N ALA A 72 -12.67 17.95 -3.19
CA ALA A 72 -12.60 18.25 -4.61
C ALA A 72 -11.44 19.23 -4.83
N ILE A 73 -10.43 18.77 -5.56
CA ILE A 73 -9.27 19.58 -6.00
C ILE A 73 -9.72 20.59 -7.05
#